data_AF-A0A940FCG9-F1
#
_entry.id   AF-A0A940FCG9-F1
#
_cell.length_a   1.000
_cell.length_b   1.000
_cell.length_c   1.000
_cell.angle_alpha   90.00
_cell.angle_beta   90.00
_cell.angle_gamma   90.00
#
_symmetry.space_group_name_H-M   'P 1'
#
loop_
_entity.id
_entity.type
_entity.pdbx_description
1 polymer ?
#
loop_
_entity_poly.entity_id
_entity_poly.type
_entity_poly.pdbx_seq_one_letter_code
_entity_poly.pdbx_strand_id
1 'polypeptide(L)'
;MAAIGLAACGSGESGRAASDGQDDLSALEAQLAENREGLPDEAPSAEKVKPRSVLEAVRDDQQLGFFAGQDPTDVAAVAERTYRRDWGKPLKIATRYDELELLRNDRDRVWFQDIEADVLEGNESYALVFQEWARISRGAFKPSNVRERWSGENDPVEISFDLAGQRHTVQAQPQGDFYDLCVLTGGINPVIKASGKHFALWGPDADLGQEAFVVVLTEREQYELEQAGWSFATGDEMRAAFGYGQTSELGDAAPCA
;
A
#
# COMPACT_ATOMS: atom_id res chain seq x y z
N MET A 1 37.39 23.01 55.57
CA MET A 1 37.70 24.42 55.22
C MET A 1 36.80 24.76 54.04
N ALA A 2 35.73 25.52 54.28
CA ALA A 2 35.64 26.95 53.95
C ALA A 2 35.81 27.17 52.43
N ALA A 3 34.72 27.36 51.67
CA ALA A 3 34.04 28.66 51.40
C ALA A 3 34.88 29.55 50.45
N ILE A 4 34.40 30.30 49.46
CA ILE A 4 33.11 30.70 48.86
C ILE A 4 33.52 31.34 47.51
N GLY A 5 32.64 31.37 46.50
CA GLY A 5 32.82 32.25 45.33
C GLY A 5 31.60 32.29 44.42
N LEU A 6 30.67 33.20 44.71
CA LEU A 6 29.56 33.59 43.83
C LEU A 6 30.05 34.29 42.56
N ALA A 7 29.38 34.08 41.42
CA ALA A 7 28.96 35.13 40.49
C ALA A 7 27.93 34.58 39.47
N ALA A 8 27.05 35.47 39.02
CA ALA A 8 25.75 35.21 38.43
C ALA A 8 25.68 35.48 36.90
N CYS A 9 24.44 35.34 36.39
CA CYS A 9 23.86 35.88 35.15
C CYS A 9 23.85 34.99 33.90
N GLY A 10 22.64 34.70 33.43
CA GLY A 10 22.36 34.05 32.16
C GLY A 10 20.90 33.57 32.07
N SER A 11 19.94 34.47 32.30
CA SER A 11 18.52 34.24 32.01
C SER A 11 18.32 34.20 30.49
N GLY A 12 18.05 33.00 29.97
CA GLY A 12 17.58 32.78 28.61
C GLY A 12 16.39 31.84 28.65
N GLU A 13 15.20 32.40 28.87
CA GLU A 13 13.94 31.75 28.55
C GLU A 13 13.88 31.55 27.03
N SER A 14 13.88 30.31 26.57
CA SER A 14 13.25 29.93 25.30
C SER A 14 12.16 28.92 25.61
N GLY A 15 10.99 29.46 25.97
CA GLY A 15 9.75 28.72 25.92
C GLY A 15 9.49 28.30 24.48
N ARG A 16 9.86 27.06 24.13
CA ARG A 16 9.19 26.34 23.06
C ARG A 16 7.90 25.82 23.66
N ALA A 17 6.82 26.56 23.40
CA ALA A 17 5.48 26.03 23.53
C ALA A 17 5.42 24.75 22.69
N ALA A 18 5.01 23.65 23.32
CA ALA A 18 4.48 22.51 22.61
C ALA A 18 3.18 22.98 21.96
N SER A 19 3.26 23.43 20.70
CA SER A 19 2.07 23.68 19.89
C SER A 19 1.54 22.33 19.43
N ASP A 20 0.51 21.88 20.14
CA ASP A 20 -0.69 21.23 19.61
C ASP A 20 -0.51 20.33 18.38
N GLY A 21 -0.09 19.08 18.60
CA GLY A 21 -0.32 17.97 17.67
C GLY A 21 -1.80 17.60 17.48
N GLN A 22 -2.70 18.47 17.92
CA GLN A 22 -4.15 18.33 17.82
C GLN A 22 -4.69 19.09 16.59
N ASP A 23 -3.99 20.15 16.15
CA ASP A 23 -4.30 20.87 14.91
C ASP A 23 -3.97 20.01 13.68
N ASP A 24 -2.91 19.19 13.76
CA ASP A 24 -2.44 18.33 12.67
C ASP A 24 -3.38 17.15 12.39
N LEU A 25 -3.90 16.51 13.45
CA LEU A 25 -4.89 15.44 13.33
C LEU A 25 -6.22 15.94 12.78
N SER A 26 -6.65 17.15 13.17
CA SER A 26 -7.90 17.73 12.65
C SER A 26 -7.82 18.09 11.17
N ALA A 27 -6.65 18.54 10.70
CA ALA A 27 -6.39 18.82 9.30
C ALA A 27 -6.29 17.52 8.48
N LEU A 28 -5.63 16.50 9.01
CA LEU A 28 -5.57 15.17 8.40
C LEU A 28 -6.96 14.52 8.33
N GLU A 29 -7.75 14.60 9.40
CA GLU A 29 -9.13 14.10 9.43
C GLU A 29 -10.03 14.83 8.43
N ALA A 30 -9.88 16.15 8.28
CA ALA A 30 -10.61 16.94 7.29
C ALA A 30 -10.20 16.60 5.85
N GLN A 31 -8.91 16.42 5.60
CA GLN A 31 -8.39 15.98 4.29
C GLN A 31 -8.84 14.55 3.96
N LEU A 32 -8.83 13.64 4.94
CA LEU A 32 -9.36 12.28 4.80
C LEU A 32 -10.85 12.32 4.48
N ALA A 33 -11.62 13.21 5.12
CA ALA A 33 -13.04 13.39 4.85
C ALA A 33 -13.29 13.97 3.45
N GLU A 34 -12.49 14.94 3.00
CA GLU A 34 -12.58 15.51 1.65
C GLU A 34 -12.20 14.49 0.56
N ASN A 35 -11.16 13.69 0.80
CA ASN A 35 -10.79 12.56 -0.07
C ASN A 35 -11.91 11.51 -0.13
N ARG A 36 -12.64 11.28 0.98
CA ARG A 36 -13.83 10.42 1.03
C ARG A 36 -15.02 11.00 0.27
N GLU A 37 -15.25 12.31 0.34
CA GLU A 37 -16.33 12.98 -0.41
C GLU A 37 -16.06 13.01 -1.93
N GLY A 38 -14.80 12.92 -2.35
CA GLY A 38 -14.40 12.77 -3.76
C GLY A 38 -14.60 11.36 -4.33
N LEU A 39 -14.80 10.35 -3.48
CA LEU A 39 -15.06 8.97 -3.90
C LEU A 39 -16.57 8.71 -3.81
N PRO A 40 -17.25 8.28 -4.89
CA PRO A 40 -18.68 8.03 -4.84
C PRO A 40 -19.02 6.98 -3.78
N ASP A 41 -20.20 7.09 -3.17
CA ASP A 41 -20.86 6.15 -2.21
C ASP A 41 -21.00 4.68 -2.74
N GLU A 42 -20.37 4.38 -3.88
CA GLU A 42 -20.30 3.11 -4.59
C GLU A 42 -18.86 2.54 -4.55
N ALA A 43 -18.20 2.60 -3.39
CA ALA A 43 -16.87 2.04 -3.18
C ALA A 43 -16.77 0.60 -3.73
N PRO A 44 -15.80 0.27 -4.62
CA PRO A 44 -15.71 -1.06 -5.23
C PRO A 44 -15.66 -2.22 -4.21
N SER A 45 -15.09 -2.00 -3.04
CA SER A 45 -14.96 -2.95 -1.94
C SER A 45 -16.28 -3.17 -1.18
N ALA A 46 -17.18 -2.18 -1.19
CA ALA A 46 -18.53 -2.28 -0.64
C ALA A 46 -19.51 -3.03 -1.56
N GLU A 47 -19.10 -3.32 -2.81
CA GLU A 47 -19.89 -4.11 -3.76
C GLU A 47 -20.31 -5.45 -3.12
N LYS A 48 -21.61 -5.73 -3.13
CA LYS A 48 -22.13 -7.00 -2.60
C LYS A 48 -21.78 -8.13 -3.54
N VAL A 49 -21.17 -9.16 -2.99
CA VAL A 49 -20.91 -10.42 -3.69
C VAL A 49 -21.98 -11.44 -3.35
N LYS A 50 -22.07 -12.50 -4.16
CA LYS A 50 -22.97 -13.62 -3.87
C LYS A 50 -22.56 -14.26 -2.54
N PRO A 51 -23.45 -14.32 -1.52
CA PRO A 51 -23.10 -14.92 -0.25
C PRO A 51 -22.69 -16.39 -0.42
N ARG A 52 -21.58 -16.75 0.21
CA ARG A 52 -21.00 -18.10 0.18
C ARG A 52 -20.20 -18.37 1.45
N SER A 53 -19.98 -19.64 1.76
CA SER A 53 -19.07 -20.01 2.86
C SER A 53 -17.62 -19.64 2.51
N VAL A 54 -16.78 -19.47 3.54
CA VAL A 54 -15.34 -19.21 3.34
C VAL A 54 -14.69 -20.33 2.53
N LEU A 55 -15.07 -21.59 2.77
CA LEU A 55 -14.58 -22.73 2.01
C LEU A 55 -14.98 -22.70 0.53
N GLU A 56 -16.21 -22.27 0.21
CA GLU A 56 -16.63 -22.10 -1.19
C GLU A 56 -15.86 -20.96 -1.85
N ALA A 57 -15.68 -19.82 -1.16
CA ALA A 57 -14.89 -18.71 -1.68
C ALA A 57 -13.44 -19.12 -1.97
N VAL A 58 -12.76 -19.81 -1.05
CA VAL A 58 -11.40 -20.33 -1.27
C VAL A 58 -11.32 -21.22 -2.51
N ARG A 59 -12.32 -22.08 -2.74
CA ARG A 59 -12.33 -22.96 -3.92
C ARG A 59 -12.53 -22.19 -5.22
N ASP A 60 -13.35 -21.13 -5.20
CA ASP A 60 -13.55 -20.24 -6.33
C ASP A 60 -12.26 -19.46 -6.63
N ASP A 61 -11.59 -18.93 -5.60
CA ASP A 61 -10.31 -18.23 -5.70
C ASP A 61 -9.19 -19.14 -6.21
N GLN A 62 -9.22 -20.44 -5.86
CA GLN A 62 -8.32 -21.45 -6.42
C GLN A 62 -8.47 -21.64 -7.93
N GLN A 63 -9.67 -21.44 -8.50
CA GLN A 63 -9.83 -21.46 -9.96
C GLN A 63 -9.16 -20.27 -10.64
N LEU A 64 -9.01 -19.16 -9.92
CA LEU A 64 -8.28 -17.96 -10.33
C LEU A 64 -6.77 -18.06 -10.03
N GLY A 65 -6.35 -19.19 -9.44
CA GLY A 65 -4.96 -19.52 -9.14
C GLY A 65 -4.45 -18.96 -7.81
N PHE A 66 -5.30 -18.38 -6.97
CA PHE A 66 -4.97 -18.09 -5.58
C PHE A 66 -4.89 -19.38 -4.75
N PHE A 67 -4.13 -19.37 -3.66
CA PHE A 67 -3.93 -20.51 -2.77
C PHE A 67 -3.49 -21.79 -3.49
N ALA A 68 -2.77 -21.66 -4.60
CA ALA A 68 -2.42 -22.78 -5.48
C ALA A 68 -1.60 -23.83 -4.72
N GLY A 69 -2.06 -25.08 -4.76
CA GLY A 69 -1.40 -26.21 -4.09
C GLY A 69 -1.68 -26.33 -2.58
N GLN A 70 -2.49 -25.45 -2.01
CA GLN A 70 -2.90 -25.52 -0.60
C GLN A 70 -4.23 -26.28 -0.44
N ASP A 71 -4.44 -26.95 0.70
CA ASP A 71 -5.73 -27.56 0.99
C ASP A 71 -6.78 -26.47 1.30
N PRO A 72 -7.92 -26.43 0.60
CA PRO A 72 -8.89 -25.34 0.76
C PRO A 72 -9.55 -25.33 2.14
N THR A 73 -9.62 -26.48 2.83
CA THR A 73 -10.15 -26.58 4.19
C THR A 73 -9.20 -25.92 5.19
N ASP A 74 -7.90 -26.18 5.04
CA ASP A 74 -6.87 -25.58 5.88
C ASP A 74 -6.81 -24.06 5.68
N VAL A 75 -6.83 -23.60 4.42
CA VAL A 75 -6.86 -22.17 4.08
C VAL A 75 -8.07 -21.48 4.71
N ALA A 76 -9.27 -22.03 4.50
CA ALA A 76 -10.50 -21.45 5.08
C ALA A 76 -10.42 -21.38 6.60
N ALA A 77 -9.94 -22.44 7.25
CA ALA A 77 -9.82 -22.48 8.70
C ALA A 77 -8.76 -21.49 9.23
N VAL A 78 -7.66 -21.26 8.50
CA VAL A 78 -6.67 -20.23 8.83
C VAL A 78 -7.29 -18.85 8.69
N ALA A 79 -7.93 -18.54 7.57
CA ALA A 79 -8.55 -17.24 7.32
C ALA A 79 -9.60 -16.90 8.39
N GLU A 80 -10.49 -17.84 8.74
CA GLU A 80 -11.49 -17.64 9.79
C GLU A 80 -10.85 -17.40 11.17
N ARG A 81 -9.76 -18.10 11.51
CA ARG A 81 -9.06 -17.92 12.79
C ARG A 81 -8.36 -16.56 12.84
N THR A 82 -7.67 -16.18 11.78
CA THR A 82 -6.97 -14.88 11.67
C THR A 82 -7.98 -13.75 11.80
N TYR A 83 -9.03 -13.76 10.97
CA TYR A 83 -10.06 -12.72 10.99
C TYR A 83 -10.76 -12.62 12.35
N ARG A 84 -11.07 -13.75 13.00
CA ARG A 84 -11.67 -13.74 14.34
C ARG A 84 -10.73 -13.19 15.40
N ARG A 85 -9.43 -13.47 15.30
CA ARG A 85 -8.43 -12.92 16.23
C ARG A 85 -8.37 -11.39 16.12
N ASP A 86 -8.36 -10.89 14.89
CA ASP A 86 -8.14 -9.47 14.62
C ASP A 86 -9.42 -8.64 14.85
N TRP A 87 -10.59 -9.20 14.51
CA TRP A 87 -11.87 -8.48 14.54
C TRP A 87 -12.89 -8.97 15.57
N GLY A 88 -12.61 -10.07 16.29
CA GLY A 88 -13.53 -10.63 17.30
C GLY A 88 -14.81 -11.27 16.76
N LYS A 89 -14.96 -11.40 15.43
CA LYS A 89 -16.18 -11.90 14.75
C LYS A 89 -15.81 -12.92 13.65
N PRO A 90 -16.73 -13.81 13.23
CA PRO A 90 -16.45 -14.72 12.11
C PRO A 90 -16.33 -13.95 10.79
N LEU A 91 -15.42 -14.39 9.91
CA LEU A 91 -15.35 -13.94 8.52
C LEU A 91 -16.63 -14.38 7.81
N LYS A 92 -17.23 -13.46 7.05
CA LYS A 92 -18.40 -13.72 6.21
C LYS A 92 -18.07 -13.16 4.84
N ILE A 93 -18.34 -13.90 3.77
CA ILE A 93 -18.14 -13.42 2.41
C ILE A 93 -19.46 -12.80 1.92
N ALA A 94 -19.57 -11.48 2.02
CA ALA A 94 -20.77 -10.73 1.64
C ALA A 94 -20.47 -9.50 0.77
N THR A 95 -19.28 -8.92 0.93
CA THR A 95 -18.78 -7.83 0.07
C THR A 95 -17.45 -8.20 -0.58
N ARG A 96 -17.01 -7.35 -1.51
CA ARG A 96 -15.72 -7.47 -2.15
C ARG A 96 -14.56 -7.27 -1.16
N TYR A 97 -14.72 -6.38 -0.18
CA TYR A 97 -13.76 -6.24 0.94
C TYR A 97 -13.57 -7.56 1.69
N ASP A 98 -14.64 -8.31 1.95
CA ASP A 98 -14.52 -9.61 2.62
C ASP A 98 -13.69 -10.62 1.80
N GLU A 99 -13.75 -10.53 0.46
CA GLU A 99 -12.92 -11.35 -0.44
C GLU A 99 -11.45 -10.91 -0.39
N LEU A 100 -11.18 -9.60 -0.36
CA LEU A 100 -9.81 -9.08 -0.20
C LEU A 100 -9.21 -9.52 1.15
N GLU A 101 -9.98 -9.46 2.23
CA GLU A 101 -9.58 -9.93 3.57
C GLU A 101 -9.32 -11.45 3.60
N LEU A 102 -10.10 -12.24 2.87
CA LEU A 102 -9.79 -13.65 2.66
C LEU A 102 -8.45 -13.81 1.93
N LEU A 103 -8.29 -13.11 0.82
CA LEU A 103 -7.11 -13.18 -0.06
C LEU A 103 -5.83 -12.63 0.56
N ARG A 104 -5.92 -11.79 1.61
CA ARG A 104 -4.79 -11.39 2.48
C ARG A 104 -3.98 -12.60 2.99
N ASN A 105 -4.61 -13.77 3.09
CA ASN A 105 -3.97 -15.00 3.53
C ASN A 105 -3.15 -15.69 2.42
N ASP A 106 -3.37 -15.37 1.13
CA ASP A 106 -2.52 -15.86 0.03
C ASP A 106 -1.28 -14.99 -0.10
N ARG A 107 -0.40 -15.10 0.90
CA ARG A 107 0.79 -14.27 0.95
C ARG A 107 1.63 -14.44 -0.31
N ASP A 108 1.62 -15.57 -1.00
CA ASP A 108 2.47 -15.81 -2.17
C ASP A 108 2.02 -15.08 -3.43
N ARG A 109 0.79 -14.56 -3.47
CA ARG A 109 0.25 -13.81 -4.61
C ARG A 109 -0.28 -12.43 -4.27
N VAL A 110 -0.56 -12.18 -3.00
CA VAL A 110 -1.21 -10.96 -2.52
C VAL A 110 -0.28 -10.21 -1.58
N TRP A 111 -0.11 -8.92 -1.84
CA TRP A 111 0.42 -7.96 -0.90
C TRP A 111 -0.74 -7.05 -0.50
N PHE A 112 -1.23 -7.21 0.72
CA PHE A 112 -2.33 -6.40 1.26
C PHE A 112 -1.92 -5.87 2.63
N GLN A 113 -1.43 -4.64 2.63
CA GLN A 113 -0.74 -4.01 3.75
C GLN A 113 -1.11 -2.54 3.88
N ASP A 114 -0.95 -2.03 5.10
CA ASP A 114 -0.93 -0.60 5.37
C ASP A 114 0.24 0.07 4.62
N ILE A 115 -0.04 1.18 3.96
CA ILE A 115 0.95 1.94 3.19
C ILE A 115 1.62 3.05 4.02
N GLU A 116 1.10 3.38 5.21
CA GLU A 116 1.81 4.20 6.21
C GLU A 116 2.90 3.34 6.85
N ALA A 117 4.15 3.53 6.42
CA ALA A 117 5.23 2.57 6.70
C ALA A 117 6.55 3.24 7.07
N ASP A 118 6.46 4.37 7.79
CA ASP A 118 7.61 5.18 8.21
C ASP A 118 8.57 5.44 7.03
N VAL A 119 8.05 5.84 5.87
CA VAL A 119 8.83 6.07 4.64
C VAL A 119 9.69 7.32 4.79
N LEU A 120 10.82 7.15 5.49
CA LEU A 120 11.72 8.21 5.92
C LEU A 120 13.18 7.85 5.62
N GLU A 121 14.04 8.86 5.49
CA GLU A 121 15.48 8.67 5.25
C GLU A 121 16.11 7.76 6.32
N GLY A 122 16.78 6.70 5.86
CA GLY A 122 17.50 5.76 6.72
C GLY A 122 16.70 4.53 7.16
N ASN A 123 15.38 4.49 6.94
CA ASN A 123 14.55 3.33 7.26
C ASN A 123 14.62 2.22 6.20
N GLU A 124 15.09 2.53 4.99
CA GLU A 124 15.17 1.60 3.86
C GLU A 124 13.80 0.95 3.53
N SER A 125 12.69 1.69 3.72
CA SER A 125 11.33 1.18 3.57
C SER A 125 11.04 0.68 2.14
N TYR A 126 11.51 1.37 1.09
CA TYR A 126 11.36 0.89 -0.27
C TYR A 126 12.21 -0.36 -0.54
N ALA A 127 13.40 -0.46 0.05
CA ALA A 127 14.20 -1.68 -0.06
C ALA A 127 13.47 -2.88 0.54
N LEU A 128 12.78 -2.70 1.67
CA LEU A 128 11.96 -3.72 2.30
C LEU A 128 10.75 -4.10 1.44
N VAL A 129 9.93 -3.14 1.03
CA VAL A 129 8.72 -3.43 0.24
C VAL A 129 9.05 -4.02 -1.13
N PHE A 130 10.20 -3.68 -1.73
CA PHE A 130 10.66 -4.31 -2.97
C PHE A 130 10.90 -5.81 -2.81
N GLN A 131 11.33 -6.27 -1.63
CA GLN A 131 11.45 -7.71 -1.35
C GLN A 131 10.08 -8.37 -1.21
N GLU A 132 9.10 -7.67 -0.63
CA GLU A 132 7.74 -8.18 -0.50
C GLU A 132 7.05 -8.27 -1.87
N TRP A 133 7.20 -7.26 -2.72
CA TRP A 133 6.73 -7.26 -4.09
C TRP A 133 7.45 -8.32 -4.94
N ALA A 134 8.75 -8.52 -4.74
CA ALA A 134 9.50 -9.59 -5.40
C ALA A 134 8.93 -10.97 -5.07
N ARG A 135 8.54 -11.17 -3.81
CA ARG A 135 7.93 -12.42 -3.32
C ARG A 135 6.62 -12.73 -4.02
N ILE A 136 5.72 -11.74 -4.18
CA ILE A 136 4.43 -11.93 -4.87
C ILE A 136 4.54 -11.93 -6.40
N SER A 137 5.69 -11.53 -6.95
CA SER A 137 5.87 -11.33 -8.40
C SER A 137 5.84 -12.60 -9.25
N ARG A 138 5.78 -13.79 -8.63
CA ARG A 138 5.90 -15.09 -9.32
C ARG A 138 7.14 -15.13 -10.22
N GLY A 139 8.22 -14.56 -9.70
CA GLY A 139 9.53 -14.47 -10.33
C GLY A 139 9.68 -13.45 -11.46
N ALA A 140 8.66 -12.65 -11.77
CA ALA A 140 8.76 -11.57 -12.76
C ALA A 140 9.67 -10.43 -12.26
N PHE A 141 9.69 -10.20 -10.95
CA PHE A 141 10.49 -9.16 -10.31
C PHE A 141 11.39 -9.79 -9.25
N LYS A 142 12.70 -9.76 -9.48
CA LYS A 142 13.73 -10.28 -8.56
C LYS A 142 14.85 -9.26 -8.40
N PRO A 143 14.55 -8.10 -7.79
CA PRO A 143 15.52 -7.05 -7.61
C PRO A 143 16.63 -7.51 -6.65
N SER A 144 17.82 -6.99 -6.87
CA SER A 144 18.95 -7.11 -5.95
C SER A 144 19.61 -5.75 -5.78
N ASN A 145 20.43 -5.60 -4.74
CA ASN A 145 21.16 -4.35 -4.46
C ASN A 145 20.23 -3.11 -4.44
N VAL A 146 19.04 -3.24 -3.86
CA VAL A 146 18.09 -2.14 -3.74
C VAL A 146 18.68 -1.08 -2.81
N ARG A 147 18.72 0.17 -3.28
CA ARG A 147 19.25 1.32 -2.56
C ARG A 147 18.35 2.52 -2.75
N GLU A 148 18.06 3.18 -1.65
CA GLU A 148 17.38 4.47 -1.64
C GLU A 148 18.39 5.60 -1.52
N ARG A 149 18.10 6.70 -2.19
CA ARG A 149 18.81 7.95 -2.04
C ARG A 149 17.81 9.06 -1.85
N TRP A 150 17.97 9.73 -0.72
CA TRP A 150 17.15 10.85 -0.28
C TRP A 150 17.93 12.15 -0.52
N SER A 151 17.25 13.18 -1.04
CA SER A 151 17.80 14.54 -1.15
C SER A 151 17.28 15.46 -0.04
N GLY A 152 16.17 15.06 0.57
CA GLY A 152 15.46 15.72 1.67
C GLY A 152 14.19 14.93 1.99
N GLU A 153 13.54 15.27 3.09
CA GLU A 153 12.31 14.60 3.59
C GLU A 153 11.11 14.77 2.64
N ASN A 154 11.05 15.91 1.94
CA ASN A 154 9.96 16.24 1.01
C ASN A 154 10.41 16.20 -0.46
N ASP A 155 11.56 15.59 -0.76
CA ASP A 155 12.05 15.43 -2.12
C ASP A 155 11.74 14.01 -2.63
N PRO A 156 11.62 13.82 -3.96
CA PRO A 156 11.49 12.48 -4.52
C PRO A 156 12.64 11.55 -4.08
N VAL A 157 12.29 10.31 -3.75
CA VAL A 157 13.24 9.28 -3.38
C VAL A 157 13.72 8.57 -4.63
N GLU A 158 15.03 8.58 -4.86
CA GLU A 158 15.63 7.79 -5.94
C GLU A 158 15.86 6.37 -5.45
N ILE A 159 15.18 5.39 -6.05
CA ILE A 159 15.30 3.98 -5.71
C ILE A 159 16.01 3.28 -6.87
N SER A 160 17.16 2.68 -6.58
CA SER A 160 17.98 1.99 -7.57
C SER A 160 18.10 0.51 -7.23
N PHE A 161 18.08 -0.36 -8.25
CA PHE A 161 18.14 -1.81 -8.07
C PHE A 161 18.68 -2.50 -9.31
N ASP A 162 19.23 -3.70 -9.13
CA ASP A 162 19.68 -4.55 -10.23
C ASP A 162 18.62 -5.62 -10.53
N LEU A 163 18.21 -5.73 -11.79
CA LEU A 163 17.27 -6.73 -12.29
C LEU A 163 17.83 -7.35 -13.56
N ALA A 164 17.89 -8.68 -13.63
CA ALA A 164 18.46 -9.42 -14.76
C ALA A 164 19.87 -8.93 -15.20
N GLY A 165 20.69 -8.47 -14.23
CA GLY A 165 22.05 -7.96 -14.48
C GLY A 165 22.12 -6.54 -15.03
N GLN A 166 20.99 -5.82 -15.12
CA GLN A 166 20.92 -4.41 -15.48
C GLN A 166 20.53 -3.58 -14.27
N ARG A 167 21.13 -2.40 -14.15
CA ARG A 167 20.77 -1.43 -13.11
C ARG A 167 19.62 -0.56 -13.60
N HIS A 168 18.60 -0.45 -12.77
CA HIS A 168 17.42 0.38 -12.98
C HIS A 168 17.31 1.41 -11.87
N THR A 169 16.66 2.52 -12.18
CA THR A 169 16.33 3.58 -11.23
C THR A 169 14.88 3.98 -11.45
N VAL A 170 14.14 4.11 -10.35
CA VAL A 170 12.77 4.63 -10.32
C VAL A 170 12.71 5.75 -9.27
N GLN A 171 11.74 6.65 -9.40
CA GLN A 171 11.54 7.73 -8.44
C GLN A 171 10.19 7.55 -7.76
N ALA A 172 10.21 7.57 -6.43
CA ALA A 172 9.00 7.71 -5.62
C ALA A 172 8.77 9.20 -5.33
N GLN A 173 7.55 9.68 -5.53
CA GLN A 173 7.16 11.00 -5.08
C GLN A 173 7.00 11.02 -3.55
N PRO A 174 7.27 12.16 -2.89
CA PRO A 174 7.05 12.30 -1.46
C PRO A 174 5.54 12.21 -1.15
N GLN A 175 5.17 11.34 -0.21
CA GLN A 175 3.79 11.14 0.27
C GLN A 175 3.76 11.14 1.81
N GLY A 176 4.57 11.99 2.44
CA GLY A 176 4.84 11.90 3.88
C GLY A 176 5.57 10.60 4.21
N ASP A 177 5.08 9.86 5.20
CA ASP A 177 5.57 8.55 5.64
C ASP A 177 4.88 7.36 4.93
N PHE A 178 4.17 7.62 3.84
CA PHE A 178 3.49 6.63 3.02
C PHE A 178 4.30 6.17 1.81
N TYR A 179 4.05 4.95 1.32
CA TYR A 179 4.59 4.51 0.03
C TYR A 179 3.93 5.21 -1.17
N ASP A 180 4.73 5.64 -2.14
CA ASP A 180 4.27 5.97 -3.48
C ASP A 180 4.10 4.71 -4.34
N LEU A 181 2.85 4.29 -4.52
CA LEU A 181 2.52 3.11 -5.32
C LEU A 181 2.64 3.35 -6.83
N CYS A 182 2.82 4.59 -7.32
CA CYS A 182 3.18 4.82 -8.73
C CYS A 182 4.52 4.13 -9.09
N VAL A 183 5.38 3.84 -8.11
CA VAL A 183 6.60 3.06 -8.32
C VAL A 183 6.31 1.69 -8.95
N LEU A 184 5.17 1.08 -8.65
CA LEU A 184 4.77 -0.20 -9.25
C LEU A 184 4.45 -0.04 -10.74
N THR A 185 3.61 0.91 -11.10
CA THR A 185 3.02 1.00 -12.44
C THR A 185 3.83 1.83 -13.43
N GLY A 186 4.40 2.96 -12.99
CA GLY A 186 5.33 3.78 -13.78
C GLY A 186 6.77 3.28 -13.72
N GLY A 187 7.18 2.70 -12.59
CA GLY A 187 8.55 2.24 -12.39
C GLY A 187 8.79 0.77 -12.76
N ILE A 188 8.15 -0.14 -12.03
CA ILE A 188 8.49 -1.58 -12.06
C ILE A 188 7.84 -2.29 -13.27
N ASN A 189 6.56 -2.04 -13.55
CA ASN A 189 5.84 -2.70 -14.64
C ASN A 189 6.53 -2.57 -16.01
N PRO A 190 7.05 -1.40 -16.42
CA PRO A 190 7.80 -1.28 -17.67
C PRO A 190 9.04 -2.18 -17.71
N VAL A 191 9.78 -2.32 -16.61
CA VAL A 191 11.02 -3.12 -16.58
C VAL A 191 10.74 -4.62 -16.55
N ILE A 192 9.59 -5.06 -16.05
CA ILE A 192 9.18 -6.48 -16.04
C ILE A 192 8.29 -6.87 -17.22
N LYS A 193 7.98 -5.95 -18.14
CA LYS A 193 7.04 -6.18 -19.26
C LYS A 193 7.33 -7.45 -20.07
N ALA A 194 8.59 -7.77 -20.30
CA ALA A 194 9.00 -8.97 -21.04
C ALA A 194 8.59 -10.29 -20.36
N SER A 195 8.25 -10.27 -19.06
CA SER A 195 7.74 -11.43 -18.34
C SER A 195 6.28 -11.78 -18.67
N GLY A 196 5.56 -10.88 -19.35
CA GLY A 196 4.11 -10.99 -19.59
C GLY A 196 3.26 -10.83 -18.33
N LYS A 197 3.85 -10.37 -17.22
CA LYS A 197 3.16 -10.05 -15.98
C LYS A 197 3.36 -8.59 -15.60
N HIS A 198 2.44 -8.07 -14.79
CA HIS A 198 2.50 -6.75 -14.20
C HIS A 198 1.87 -6.77 -12.80
N PHE A 199 2.28 -5.84 -11.97
CA PHE A 199 1.61 -5.51 -10.73
C PHE A 199 0.31 -4.76 -11.05
N ALA A 200 -0.80 -5.23 -10.49
CA ALA A 200 -2.09 -4.59 -10.53
C ALA A 200 -2.52 -4.22 -9.11
N LEU A 201 -2.93 -2.97 -8.95
CA LEU A 201 -3.51 -2.45 -7.71
C LEU A 201 -5.02 -2.60 -7.77
N TRP A 202 -5.65 -3.02 -6.68
CA TRP A 202 -7.10 -2.84 -6.54
C TRP A 202 -7.45 -1.36 -6.65
N GLY A 203 -8.63 -1.08 -7.24
CA GLY A 203 -9.13 0.27 -7.44
C GLY A 203 -9.12 1.12 -6.16
N PRO A 204 -8.98 2.46 -6.28
CA PRO A 204 -9.13 3.38 -5.15
C PRO A 204 -10.40 3.11 -4.37
N ASP A 205 -10.27 3.04 -3.05
CA ASP A 205 -11.40 2.73 -2.21
C ASP A 205 -11.23 3.31 -0.80
N ALA A 206 -12.18 4.17 -0.41
CA ALA A 206 -12.19 4.80 0.91
C ALA A 206 -12.28 3.79 2.06
N ASP A 207 -12.93 2.64 1.84
CA ASP A 207 -13.14 1.60 2.85
C ASP A 207 -11.88 0.76 3.07
N LEU A 208 -10.90 0.80 2.16
CA LEU A 208 -9.57 0.23 2.40
C LEU A 208 -8.74 1.10 3.36
N GLY A 209 -9.15 2.34 3.63
CA GLY A 209 -8.42 3.25 4.50
C GLY A 209 -6.99 3.47 3.99
N GLN A 210 -6.01 3.08 4.79
CA GLN A 210 -4.58 3.18 4.46
C GLN A 210 -4.01 1.85 3.94
N GLU A 211 -4.84 0.83 3.71
CA GLU A 211 -4.37 -0.44 3.16
C GLU A 211 -4.38 -0.43 1.62
N ALA A 212 -3.38 -1.06 0.99
CA ALA A 212 -3.35 -1.26 -0.45
C ALA A 212 -3.29 -2.75 -0.79
N PHE A 213 -4.15 -3.17 -1.73
CA PHE A 213 -4.19 -4.53 -2.25
C PHE A 213 -3.47 -4.60 -3.61
N VAL A 214 -2.41 -5.40 -3.68
CA VAL A 214 -1.55 -5.55 -4.86
C VAL A 214 -1.41 -7.03 -5.20
N VAL A 215 -1.57 -7.34 -6.49
CA VAL A 215 -1.39 -8.69 -7.05
C VAL A 215 -0.56 -8.63 -8.33
N VAL A 216 0.05 -9.75 -8.71
CA VAL A 216 0.77 -9.88 -9.99
C VAL A 216 0.02 -10.76 -10.97
N LEU A 217 -0.37 -10.16 -12.08
CA LEU A 217 -1.28 -10.71 -13.06
C LEU A 217 -0.65 -10.72 -14.45
N THR A 218 -1.07 -11.66 -15.28
CA THR A 218 -1.01 -11.53 -16.74
C THR A 218 -2.21 -10.72 -17.24
N GLU A 219 -2.15 -10.21 -18.48
CA GLU A 219 -3.30 -9.54 -19.12
C GLU A 219 -4.56 -10.42 -19.10
N ARG A 220 -4.39 -11.74 -19.32
CA ARG A 220 -5.50 -12.69 -19.28
C ARG A 220 -6.08 -12.86 -17.87
N GLU A 221 -5.23 -13.01 -16.86
CA GLU A 221 -5.69 -13.15 -15.46
C GLU A 221 -6.44 -11.88 -15.02
N GLN A 222 -5.93 -10.69 -15.35
CA GLN A 222 -6.63 -9.43 -15.06
C GLN A 222 -8.00 -9.39 -15.76
N TYR A 223 -8.06 -9.72 -17.05
CA TYR A 223 -9.34 -9.76 -17.78
C TYR A 223 -10.34 -10.73 -17.13
N GLU A 224 -9.92 -11.94 -16.75
CA GLU A 224 -10.79 -12.93 -16.09
C GLU A 224 -11.30 -12.41 -14.72
N LEU A 225 -10.47 -11.71 -13.95
CA LEU A 225 -10.86 -11.08 -12.70
C LEU A 225 -11.84 -9.92 -12.91
N GLU A 226 -11.60 -9.06 -13.90
CA GLU A 226 -12.51 -7.96 -14.25
C GLU A 226 -13.88 -8.47 -14.68
N GLN A 227 -13.94 -9.59 -15.43
CA GLN A 227 -15.22 -10.25 -15.74
C GLN A 227 -15.92 -10.82 -14.50
N ALA A 228 -15.19 -11.09 -13.42
CA ALA A 228 -15.73 -11.49 -12.12
C ALA A 228 -16.11 -10.29 -11.22
N GLY A 229 -16.03 -9.06 -11.75
CA GLY A 229 -16.38 -7.82 -11.06
C GLY A 229 -15.22 -7.20 -10.28
N TRP A 230 -13.98 -7.62 -10.52
CA TRP A 230 -12.83 -6.96 -9.93
C TRP A 230 -12.54 -5.63 -10.64
N SER A 231 -12.10 -4.63 -9.88
CA SER A 231 -11.69 -3.33 -10.43
C SER A 231 -10.25 -3.06 -10.04
N PHE A 232 -9.41 -2.75 -11.03
CA PHE A 232 -8.00 -2.43 -10.82
C PHE A 232 -7.74 -0.97 -11.18
N ALA A 233 -6.92 -0.32 -10.36
CA ALA A 233 -6.57 1.08 -10.54
C ALA A 233 -5.74 1.28 -11.81
N THR A 234 -6.08 2.30 -12.59
CA THR A 234 -5.22 2.88 -13.61
C THR A 234 -4.14 3.76 -12.99
N GLY A 235 -3.09 4.08 -13.77
CA GLY A 235 -2.04 5.02 -13.40
C GLY A 235 -2.57 6.33 -12.80
N ASP A 236 -3.59 6.89 -13.43
CA ASP A 236 -4.18 8.17 -13.05
C ASP A 236 -4.98 8.06 -11.75
N GLU A 237 -5.74 6.96 -11.59
CA GLU A 237 -6.55 6.69 -10.40
C GLU A 237 -5.71 6.49 -9.14
N MET A 238 -4.54 5.83 -9.23
CA MET A 238 -3.66 5.64 -8.06
C MET A 238 -3.16 6.97 -7.49
N ARG A 239 -2.82 7.94 -8.35
CA ARG A 239 -2.33 9.24 -7.88
C ARG A 239 -3.44 10.07 -7.23
N ALA A 240 -4.66 9.98 -7.74
CA ALA A 240 -5.81 10.64 -7.12
C ALA A 240 -6.16 10.02 -5.76
N ALA A 241 -6.05 8.69 -5.63
CA ALA A 241 -6.46 7.95 -4.45
C ALA A 241 -5.49 8.05 -3.27
N PHE A 242 -4.19 8.01 -3.56
CA PHE A 242 -3.14 7.92 -2.55
C PHE A 242 -2.29 9.19 -2.44
N GLY A 243 -2.72 10.28 -3.08
CA GLY A 243 -2.10 11.60 -2.97
C GLY A 243 -2.42 12.30 -1.65
N TYR A 244 -2.17 11.63 -0.53
CA TYR A 244 -2.37 12.17 0.81
C TYR A 244 -1.52 13.45 0.97
N GLY A 245 -2.19 14.60 1.13
CA GLY A 245 -1.54 15.88 1.43
C GLY A 245 -1.15 16.77 0.24
N GLN A 246 -1.50 16.45 -1.01
CA GLN A 246 -1.10 17.26 -2.19
C GLN A 246 -2.23 18.00 -2.91
N THR A 247 -3.49 17.92 -2.47
CA THR A 247 -4.64 18.39 -3.25
C THR A 247 -4.84 19.90 -3.33
N SER A 248 -4.15 20.73 -2.54
CA SER A 248 -4.41 22.18 -2.53
C SER A 248 -3.47 23.05 -3.36
N GLU A 249 -2.30 22.57 -3.80
CA GLU A 249 -1.29 23.46 -4.43
C GLU A 249 -0.74 23.03 -5.80
N LEU A 250 -1.00 21.79 -6.25
CA LEU A 250 -0.54 21.31 -7.56
C LEU A 250 -1.73 21.11 -8.50
N GLY A 251 -1.91 22.02 -9.44
CA GLY A 251 -2.87 21.85 -10.55
C GLY A 251 -2.61 20.57 -11.35
N ASP A 252 -3.63 20.11 -12.09
CA ASP A 252 -3.65 18.91 -12.96
C ASP A 252 -2.47 17.96 -12.74
N ALA A 253 -2.60 17.09 -11.75
CA ALA A 253 -1.57 16.11 -11.42
C ALA A 253 -1.21 15.30 -12.68
N ALA A 254 0.07 15.32 -13.05
CA ALA A 254 0.57 14.51 -14.16
C ALA A 254 0.25 13.01 -13.91
N PRO A 255 0.16 12.15 -14.95
CA PRO A 255 0.03 10.70 -14.77
C PRO A 255 1.23 10.10 -13.99
N CYS A 256 1.10 8.88 -13.42
CA CYS A 256 2.27 8.09 -13.03
C CYS A 256 3.18 7.95 -14.26
N ALA A 257 4.39 8.53 -14.20
CA ALA A 257 5.29 8.69 -15.34
C ALA A 257 5.95 7.37 -15.78
#